data_AF-A0A2N5YU13-F1
#
_entry.id   AF-A0A2N5YU13-F1
#
_cell.length_a   1.000
_cell.length_b   1.000
_cell.length_c   1.000
_cell.angle_alpha   90.00
_cell.angle_beta   90.00
_cell.angle_gamma   90.00
#
_symmetry.space_group_name_H-M   'P 1'
#
loop_
_entity.id
_entity.type
_entity.pdbx_description
1 polymer ?
#
loop_
_entity_poly.entity_id
_entity_poly.type
_entity_poly.pdbx_seq_one_letter_code
_entity_poly.pdbx_strand_id
1 'polypeptide(L)'
;MRNYLLSAKGTKITKFFTFLIGLLMIGGVSLGQTTIWLEDFSSGTYSVTAGGEGSDGTADYFMTTDGADINVTYTGFTGNFFAAQDVDDGGWTGSANPSQLTWSSIDVSGYTNLEIKGLFANVNTDKIDASDYVII
;
A
#
# COMPACT_ATOMS: atom_id res chain seq x y z
N MET A 1 -53.00 52.69 -31.02
CA MET A 1 -51.85 52.65 -30.08
C MET A 1 -52.17 51.68 -28.96
N ARG A 2 -51.50 50.52 -28.88
CA ARG A 2 -51.52 49.63 -27.70
C ARG A 2 -50.20 48.86 -27.61
N ASN A 3 -49.65 48.86 -26.41
CA ASN A 3 -48.26 48.58 -26.06
C ASN A 3 -47.82 47.12 -26.31
N TYR A 4 -46.62 46.94 -26.88
CA TYR A 4 -45.84 45.72 -26.77
C TYR A 4 -44.52 46.03 -26.04
N LEU A 5 -44.55 45.98 -24.71
CA LEU A 5 -43.34 45.99 -23.90
C LEU A 5 -43.57 45.05 -22.72
N LEU A 6 -43.24 43.77 -22.89
CA LEU A 6 -42.93 42.82 -21.80
C LEU A 6 -42.58 41.48 -22.43
N SER A 7 -41.30 41.20 -22.69
CA SER A 7 -40.72 39.85 -22.55
C SER A 7 -39.25 39.84 -23.02
N ALA A 8 -38.34 40.37 -22.19
CA ALA A 8 -36.90 40.18 -22.42
C ALA A 8 -36.09 39.99 -21.12
N LYS A 9 -36.71 40.22 -19.94
CA LYS A 9 -36.04 40.09 -18.64
C LYS A 9 -36.03 38.66 -18.08
N GLY A 10 -36.99 37.81 -18.45
CA GLY A 10 -37.10 36.44 -17.93
C GLY A 10 -35.97 35.51 -18.40
N THR A 11 -35.65 35.53 -19.70
CA THR A 11 -34.76 34.55 -20.33
C THR A 11 -33.30 34.63 -19.86
N LYS A 12 -32.81 35.82 -19.46
CA LYS A 12 -31.44 35.99 -18.96
C LYS A 12 -31.27 35.45 -17.54
N ILE A 13 -32.28 35.61 -16.69
CA ILE A 13 -32.27 35.12 -15.30
C ILE A 13 -32.36 33.59 -15.30
N THR A 14 -33.22 32.99 -16.13
CA THR A 14 -33.32 31.52 -16.23
C THR A 14 -32.02 30.87 -16.69
N LYS A 15 -31.35 31.43 -17.71
CA LYS A 15 -30.06 30.92 -18.20
C LYS A 15 -28.93 31.03 -17.15
N PHE A 16 -28.94 32.10 -16.35
CA PHE A 16 -27.99 32.28 -15.24
C PHE A 16 -28.20 31.24 -14.13
N PHE A 17 -29.46 30.94 -13.78
CA PHE A 17 -29.80 29.89 -12.81
C PHE A 17 -29.47 28.48 -13.33
N THR A 18 -29.69 28.18 -14.62
CA THR A 18 -29.32 26.87 -15.19
C THR A 18 -27.79 26.66 -15.21
N PHE A 19 -27.02 27.70 -15.52
CA PHE A 19 -25.55 27.65 -15.46
C PHE A 19 -25.04 27.43 -14.02
N LEU A 20 -25.66 28.10 -13.04
CA LEU A 20 -25.27 27.98 -11.63
C LEU A 20 -25.61 26.60 -11.04
N ILE A 21 -26.75 26.01 -11.42
CA ILE A 21 -27.10 24.61 -11.06
C ILE A 21 -26.14 23.63 -11.71
N GLY A 22 -25.74 23.85 -12.97
CA GLY A 22 -24.72 23.03 -13.64
C GLY A 22 -23.35 23.07 -12.95
N LEU A 23 -22.96 24.21 -12.37
CA LEU A 23 -21.70 24.38 -11.65
C LEU A 23 -21.72 23.73 -10.25
N LEU A 24 -22.88 23.72 -9.57
CA LEU A 24 -23.05 23.11 -8.25
C LEU A 24 -22.97 21.58 -8.27
N MET A 25 -23.23 20.94 -9.41
CA MET A 25 -23.15 19.48 -9.58
C MET A 25 -21.72 18.96 -9.84
N ILE A 26 -20.72 19.85 -9.98
CA ILE A 26 -19.32 19.47 -10.25
C ILE A 26 -18.49 19.41 -8.94
N GLY A 27 -18.99 20.01 -7.85
CA GLY A 27 -18.30 20.03 -6.56
C GLY A 27 -18.63 18.82 -5.69
N GLY A 28 -17.97 17.69 -5.89
CA GLY A 28 -18.23 16.53 -5.03
C GLY A 28 -17.34 15.30 -5.17
N VAL A 29 -16.39 15.25 -6.10
CA VAL A 29 -15.44 14.12 -6.13
C VAL A 29 -14.33 14.36 -5.10
N SER A 30 -14.57 13.91 -3.86
CA SER A 30 -13.48 13.65 -2.93
C SER A 30 -12.67 12.50 -3.52
N LEU A 31 -11.50 12.81 -4.08
CA LEU A 31 -10.51 11.81 -4.47
C LEU A 31 -9.81 11.35 -3.19
N GLY A 32 -10.50 10.54 -2.40
CA GLY A 32 -9.89 9.85 -1.27
C GLY A 32 -8.83 8.87 -1.79
N GLN A 33 -7.71 8.78 -1.08
CA GLN A 33 -6.75 7.71 -1.34
C GLN A 33 -7.48 6.37 -1.21
N THR A 34 -7.43 5.56 -2.27
CA THR A 34 -8.03 4.23 -2.29
C THR A 34 -6.92 3.22 -1.99
N THR A 35 -7.15 2.35 -1.00
CA THR A 35 -6.32 1.14 -0.83
C THR A 35 -6.74 0.15 -1.90
N ILE A 36 -5.87 -0.06 -2.88
CA ILE A 36 -6.12 -0.97 -4.01
C ILE A 36 -5.72 -2.41 -3.70
N TRP A 37 -4.81 -2.60 -2.74
CA TRP A 37 -4.31 -3.87 -2.29
C TRP A 37 -3.68 -3.75 -0.90
N LEU A 38 -3.72 -4.83 -0.11
CA LEU A 38 -3.18 -4.92 1.25
C LEU A 38 -2.61 -6.33 1.45
N GLU A 39 -1.38 -6.41 1.96
CA GLU A 39 -0.82 -7.62 2.57
C GLU A 39 -0.83 -7.45 4.08
N ASP A 40 -1.39 -8.41 4.78
CA ASP A 40 -1.44 -8.48 6.24
C ASP A 40 -0.74 -9.73 6.81
N PHE A 41 -0.10 -10.52 5.95
CA PHE A 41 0.63 -11.75 6.24
C PHE A 41 -0.22 -12.83 6.94
N SER A 42 -1.55 -12.73 6.88
CA SER A 42 -2.45 -13.73 7.49
C SER A 42 -2.74 -14.93 6.59
N SER A 43 -2.55 -14.79 5.27
CA SER A 43 -3.02 -15.76 4.28
C SER A 43 -2.00 -16.12 3.19
N GLY A 44 -0.76 -15.64 3.27
CA GLY A 44 0.32 -15.99 2.34
C GLY A 44 0.03 -15.61 0.90
N THR A 45 -0.29 -14.33 0.63
CA THR A 45 -0.70 -13.88 -0.73
C THR A 45 0.48 -13.63 -1.68
N TYR A 46 1.71 -13.72 -1.17
CA TYR A 46 2.94 -13.61 -1.93
C TYR A 46 3.47 -14.99 -2.38
N SER A 47 4.47 -14.95 -3.26
CA SER A 47 5.30 -16.09 -3.62
C SER A 47 6.77 -15.81 -3.29
N VAL A 48 7.51 -16.82 -2.85
CA VAL A 48 8.97 -16.74 -2.73
C VAL A 48 9.57 -16.99 -4.11
N THR A 49 10.24 -15.98 -4.68
CA THR A 49 10.82 -16.04 -6.03
C THR A 49 12.33 -16.25 -6.02
N ALA A 50 13.00 -15.97 -4.90
CA ALA A 50 14.36 -16.38 -4.62
C ALA A 50 14.46 -16.90 -3.19
N GLY A 51 15.06 -18.09 -3.03
CA GLY A 51 15.16 -18.78 -1.76
C GLY A 51 13.89 -19.55 -1.40
N GLY A 52 13.62 -19.67 -0.10
CA GLY A 52 12.48 -20.37 0.48
C GLY A 52 12.26 -19.87 1.91
N GLU A 53 11.01 -19.88 2.36
CA GLU A 53 10.75 -19.53 3.75
C GLU A 53 11.35 -20.54 4.72
N GLY A 54 11.91 -20.05 5.82
CA GLY A 54 12.47 -20.89 6.86
C GLY A 54 13.22 -20.12 7.93
N SER A 55 13.71 -20.88 8.89
CA SER A 55 14.49 -20.41 10.03
C SER A 55 15.51 -21.49 10.43
N ASP A 56 16.67 -21.07 10.90
CA ASP A 56 17.68 -21.95 11.51
C ASP A 56 17.36 -22.26 12.99
N GLY A 57 16.30 -21.65 13.53
CA GLY A 57 15.88 -21.75 14.93
C GLY A 57 16.60 -20.78 15.87
N THR A 58 17.47 -19.91 15.34
CA THR A 58 18.19 -18.91 16.13
C THR A 58 18.05 -17.50 15.54
N ALA A 59 19.00 -17.05 14.73
CA ALA A 59 19.13 -15.67 14.26
C ALA A 59 18.85 -15.51 12.77
N ASP A 60 18.73 -16.60 12.02
CA ASP A 60 18.63 -16.53 10.57
C ASP A 60 17.25 -17.00 10.17
N TYR A 61 16.45 -16.08 9.62
CA TYR A 61 15.08 -16.38 9.26
C TYR A 61 14.60 -15.52 8.10
N PHE A 62 13.66 -16.10 7.35
CA PHE A 62 12.91 -15.45 6.28
C PHE A 62 11.54 -16.12 6.24
N MET A 63 10.57 -15.60 6.99
CA MET A 63 9.27 -16.26 7.13
C MET A 63 8.17 -15.35 7.68
N THR A 64 6.92 -15.72 7.44
CA THR A 64 5.80 -15.18 8.20
C THR A 64 5.80 -15.70 9.64
N THR A 65 5.60 -14.80 10.61
CA THR A 65 5.61 -15.09 12.05
C THR A 65 4.64 -14.20 12.83
N ASP A 66 4.26 -14.61 14.03
CA ASP A 66 3.58 -13.79 15.05
C ASP A 66 4.54 -13.13 16.05
N GLY A 67 5.84 -13.40 15.92
CA GLY A 67 6.93 -12.93 16.78
C GLY A 67 7.36 -13.91 17.88
N ALA A 68 6.68 -15.06 18.05
CA ALA A 68 7.02 -16.01 19.12
C ALA A 68 8.20 -16.93 18.79
N ASP A 69 8.57 -17.06 17.51
CA ASP A 69 9.56 -18.01 17.00
C ASP A 69 10.82 -17.34 16.39
N ILE A 70 11.01 -16.05 16.66
CA ILE A 70 12.20 -15.29 16.30
C ILE A 70 12.93 -14.75 17.54
N ASN A 71 14.22 -14.44 17.40
CA ASN A 71 15.06 -13.97 18.52
C ASN A 71 14.91 -12.47 18.85
N VAL A 72 13.94 -11.79 18.25
CA VAL A 72 13.67 -10.36 18.42
C VAL A 72 12.19 -10.11 18.72
N THR A 73 11.91 -9.20 19.66
CA THR A 73 10.54 -8.78 19.97
C THR A 73 10.20 -7.47 19.26
N TYR A 74 9.11 -7.48 18.49
CA TYR A 74 8.49 -6.29 17.91
C TYR A 74 7.18 -5.99 18.63
N THR A 75 6.73 -4.72 18.59
CA THR A 75 5.42 -4.30 19.13
C THR A 75 4.77 -3.32 18.17
N GLY A 76 3.45 -3.07 18.32
CA GLY A 76 2.72 -2.11 17.49
C GLY A 76 2.16 -2.68 16.19
N PHE A 77 2.14 -3.99 16.02
CA PHE A 77 1.49 -4.69 14.91
C PHE A 77 0.29 -5.51 15.40
N THR A 78 -0.56 -5.97 14.48
CA THR A 78 -1.68 -6.88 14.75
C THR A 78 -1.55 -8.08 13.83
N GLY A 79 -1.71 -9.29 14.37
CA GLY A 79 -1.61 -10.52 13.59
C GLY A 79 -0.15 -10.86 13.26
N ASN A 80 0.07 -11.43 12.08
CA ASN A 80 1.38 -11.86 11.63
C ASN A 80 2.12 -10.72 10.91
N PHE A 81 3.42 -10.90 10.75
CA PHE A 81 4.28 -10.07 9.91
C PHE A 81 5.32 -10.96 9.23
N PHE A 82 5.96 -10.43 8.19
CA PHE A 82 7.10 -11.10 7.58
C PHE A 82 8.39 -10.66 8.27
N ALA A 83 9.16 -11.62 8.76
CA ALA A 83 10.45 -11.40 9.41
C ALA A 83 11.58 -11.88 8.51
N ALA A 84 12.61 -11.05 8.39
CA ALA A 84 13.84 -11.37 7.67
C ALA A 84 15.04 -10.92 8.51
N GLN A 85 16.00 -11.80 8.74
CA GLN A 85 17.26 -11.51 9.42
C GLN A 85 18.36 -12.42 8.88
N ASP A 86 19.53 -11.84 8.65
CA ASP A 86 20.75 -12.53 8.18
C ASP A 86 20.47 -13.44 6.96
N VAL A 87 19.77 -12.87 5.97
CA VAL A 87 19.31 -13.62 4.79
C VAL A 87 20.43 -13.91 3.80
N ASP A 88 21.63 -13.39 4.03
CA ASP A 88 22.77 -13.43 3.14
C ASP A 88 23.89 -14.43 3.55
N ASP A 89 23.85 -14.98 4.78
CA ASP A 89 24.81 -15.99 5.29
C ASP A 89 24.37 -17.46 5.10
N GLY A 90 23.12 -17.69 4.68
CA GLY A 90 22.65 -19.04 4.30
C GLY A 90 22.28 -19.96 5.47
N GLY A 91 21.58 -19.43 6.48
CA GLY A 91 21.29 -20.13 7.75
C GLY A 91 20.33 -21.32 7.70
N TRP A 92 19.48 -21.45 6.68
CA TRP A 92 18.51 -22.56 6.57
C TRP A 92 18.48 -23.21 5.19
N THR A 93 17.87 -24.40 5.11
CA THR A 93 17.69 -25.11 3.84
C THR A 93 16.74 -24.32 2.93
N GLY A 94 17.26 -23.90 1.78
CA GLY A 94 16.50 -23.11 0.81
C GLY A 94 16.74 -21.61 0.93
N SER A 95 17.59 -21.14 1.84
CA SER A 95 18.05 -19.75 1.86
C SER A 95 18.67 -19.33 0.52
N ALA A 96 18.53 -18.04 0.20
CA ALA A 96 19.18 -17.42 -0.95
C ALA A 96 19.65 -16.01 -0.57
N ASN A 97 20.68 -15.53 -1.25
CA ASN A 97 21.23 -14.19 -1.07
C ASN A 97 21.06 -13.36 -2.38
N PRO A 98 20.09 -12.43 -2.45
CA PRO A 98 19.03 -12.16 -1.47
C PRO A 98 17.83 -13.10 -1.63
N SER A 99 17.12 -13.36 -0.53
CA SER A 99 15.81 -13.99 -0.55
C SER A 99 14.75 -12.97 -0.94
N GLN A 100 13.73 -13.36 -1.70
CA GLN A 100 12.80 -12.43 -2.35
C GLN A 100 11.35 -12.90 -2.28
N LEU A 101 10.46 -11.98 -1.93
CA LEU A 101 9.02 -12.12 -2.07
C LEU A 101 8.54 -11.41 -3.33
N THR A 102 7.48 -11.93 -3.93
CA THR A 102 6.80 -11.28 -5.05
C THR A 102 5.31 -11.41 -4.90
N TRP A 103 4.63 -10.27 -4.95
CA TRP A 103 3.19 -10.17 -5.13
C TRP A 103 2.90 -10.01 -6.62
N SER A 104 2.01 -10.86 -7.13
CA SER A 104 1.56 -10.81 -8.51
C SER A 104 0.09 -10.42 -8.57
N SER A 105 -0.36 -10.01 -9.76
CA SER A 105 -1.79 -9.74 -10.02
C SER A 105 -2.40 -8.59 -9.21
N ILE A 106 -1.59 -7.63 -8.77
CA ILE A 106 -2.09 -6.36 -8.23
C ILE A 106 -2.57 -5.51 -9.41
N ASP A 107 -3.89 -5.38 -9.58
CA ASP A 107 -4.49 -4.55 -10.62
C ASP A 107 -4.41 -3.07 -10.23
N VAL A 108 -3.59 -2.33 -10.97
CA VAL A 108 -3.38 -0.88 -10.81
C VAL A 108 -3.96 -0.08 -11.98
N SER A 109 -4.78 -0.71 -12.83
CA SER A 109 -5.36 -0.04 -13.99
C SER A 109 -6.27 1.13 -13.58
N GLY A 110 -6.13 2.26 -14.27
CA GLY A 110 -6.90 3.48 -13.96
C GLY A 110 -6.33 4.34 -12.83
N TYR A 111 -5.27 3.92 -12.14
CA TYR A 111 -4.58 4.71 -11.12
C TYR A 111 -3.32 5.37 -11.70
N THR A 112 -3.00 6.60 -11.26
CA THR A 112 -1.87 7.38 -11.78
C THR A 112 -0.86 7.83 -10.73
N ASN A 113 -1.23 7.77 -9.45
CA ASN A 113 -0.38 8.15 -8.30
C ASN A 113 -0.35 7.01 -7.28
N LEU A 114 0.40 5.95 -7.57
CA LEU A 114 0.54 4.81 -6.67
C LEU A 114 1.45 5.18 -5.50
N GLU A 115 1.04 4.79 -4.28
CA GLU A 115 1.81 4.98 -3.06
C GLU A 115 1.87 3.65 -2.32
N ILE A 116 3.06 3.26 -1.89
CA ILE A 116 3.28 2.10 -1.04
C ILE A 116 3.37 2.59 0.40
N LYS A 117 2.59 1.98 1.29
CA LYS A 117 2.62 2.22 2.73
C LYS A 117 2.83 0.90 3.44
N GLY A 118 3.66 0.91 4.46
CA GLY A 118 3.94 -0.28 5.26
C GLY A 118 4.41 0.11 6.65
N LEU A 119 4.22 -0.82 7.58
CA LEU A 119 4.93 -0.80 8.85
C LEU A 119 6.26 -1.51 8.66
N PHE A 120 7.35 -0.81 8.92
CA PHE A 120 8.71 -1.35 8.86
C PHE A 120 9.32 -1.22 10.24
N ALA A 121 9.98 -2.28 10.71
CA ALA A 121 10.55 -2.32 12.04
C ALA A 121 11.99 -2.83 12.01
N ASN A 122 12.82 -2.27 12.88
CA ASN A 122 14.13 -2.77 13.23
C ASN A 122 14.38 -2.52 14.72
N VAL A 123 15.20 -3.35 15.36
CA VAL A 123 15.53 -3.18 16.80
C VAL A 123 16.92 -2.63 17.06
N ASN A 124 17.89 -2.94 16.19
CA ASN A 124 19.29 -2.61 16.41
C ASN A 124 19.79 -1.75 15.25
N THR A 125 20.07 -0.48 15.53
CA THR A 125 20.58 0.47 14.51
C THR A 125 22.08 0.31 14.26
N ASP A 126 22.79 -0.37 15.16
CA ASP A 126 24.22 -0.69 15.09
C ASP A 126 24.51 -1.99 14.32
N LYS A 127 23.45 -2.70 13.91
CA LYS A 127 23.49 -3.95 13.15
C LYS A 127 23.07 -3.77 11.68
N ILE A 128 22.61 -2.58 11.31
CA ILE A 128 22.23 -2.23 9.95
C ILE A 128 23.41 -1.53 9.29
N ASP A 129 23.94 -2.09 8.22
CA ASP A 129 24.91 -1.45 7.35
C ASP A 129 24.39 -1.25 5.92
N ALA A 130 25.25 -0.76 5.02
CA ALA A 130 24.85 -0.43 3.65
C ALA A 130 24.45 -1.66 2.80
N SER A 131 24.72 -2.86 3.29
CA SER A 131 24.36 -4.13 2.68
C SER A 131 22.94 -4.57 3.08
N ASP A 132 22.40 -4.03 4.17
CA ASP A 132 21.06 -4.31 4.66
C ASP A 132 20.04 -3.41 3.97
N TYR A 133 19.30 -3.96 3.01
CA TYR A 133 18.22 -3.24 2.36
C TYR A 133 17.04 -4.15 2.02
N VAL A 134 15.85 -3.55 1.98
CA VAL A 134 14.65 -4.15 1.41
C VAL A 134 14.32 -3.40 0.12
N ILE A 135 14.26 -4.12 -1.00
CA ILE A 135 13.71 -3.59 -2.26
C ILE A 135 12.22 -3.93 -2.30
N ILE A 136 11.40 -2.91 -2.54
CA ILE A 136 9.95 -3.03 -2.73
C ILE A 136 9.60 -2.58 -4.14
#